data_AF-A0A2R6QU66-F1
#
_entry.id   AF-A0A2R6QU66-F1
#
_cell.length_a   1.000
_cell.length_b   1.000
_cell.length_c   1.000
_cell.angle_alpha   90.00
_cell.angle_beta   90.00
_cell.angle_gamma   90.00
#
_symmetry.space_group_name_H-M   'P 1'
#
loop_
_entity.id
_entity.type
_entity.pdbx_description
1 polymer ?
#
loop_
_entity_poly.entity_id
_entity_poly.type
_entity_poly.pdbx_seq_one_letter_code
_entity_poly.pdbx_strand_id
1 'polypeptide(L)' 'MPLSFARIANSLPFSRLFRQLEQEMETVVKVLQPGPLGIVEHKFSAEEIREANATVKRAVENWRRNVNLE' A
#
# COMPACT_ATOMS: atom_id res chain seq x y z
N MET A 1 -48.82 -2.83 -31.69
CA MET A 1 -48.64 -2.28 -30.32
C MET A 1 -47.22 -2.59 -29.86
N PRO A 2 -46.21 -1.74 -30.13
CA PRO A 2 -44.88 -2.00 -29.60
C PRO A 2 -44.85 -1.55 -28.13
N LEU A 3 -44.57 -2.50 -27.24
CA LEU A 3 -44.36 -2.24 -25.81
C LEU A 3 -43.19 -1.27 -25.67
N SER A 4 -43.46 -0.10 -25.09
CA SER A 4 -42.45 0.94 -24.89
C SER A 4 -41.45 0.48 -23.82
N PHE A 5 -40.27 0.03 -24.26
CA PHE A 5 -39.12 -0.30 -23.43
C PHE A 5 -38.67 0.86 -22.52
N ALA A 6 -39.05 2.10 -22.85
CA ALA A 6 -38.76 3.29 -22.04
C ALA A 6 -39.45 3.28 -20.67
N ARG A 7 -40.55 2.55 -20.51
CA ARG A 7 -41.24 2.44 -19.21
C ARG A 7 -40.54 1.48 -18.24
N ILE A 8 -39.87 0.46 -18.77
CA ILE A 8 -39.15 -0.56 -17.99
C ILE A 8 -37.84 0.03 -17.42
N ALA A 9 -37.17 0.88 -18.19
CA ALA A 9 -35.95 1.57 -17.74
C ALA A 9 -36.21 2.49 -16.53
N ASN A 10 -37.41 3.11 -16.44
CA ASN A 10 -37.80 4.00 -15.35
C ASN A 10 -38.37 3.28 -14.11
N SER A 11 -38.68 1.98 -14.18
CA SER A 11 -39.22 1.21 -13.04
C SER A 11 -38.17 0.44 -12.25
N LEU A 12 -36.92 0.44 -12.71
CA LEU A 12 -35.87 -0.35 -12.08
C LEU A 12 -35.11 0.51 -11.04
N PRO A 13 -35.00 0.05 -9.78
CA PRO A 13 -34.41 0.82 -8.68
C PRO A 13 -32.89 0.99 -8.78
N PHE A 14 -32.29 0.64 -9.93
CA PHE A 14 -30.84 0.66 -10.15
C PHE A 14 -30.24 2.06 -10.00
N SER A 15 -31.00 3.14 -10.23
CA SER A 15 -30.49 4.51 -10.09
C SER A 15 -30.07 4.89 -8.67
N ARG A 16 -30.67 4.29 -7.63
CA ARG A 16 -30.25 4.50 -6.23
C ARG A 16 -28.97 3.72 -5.91
N LEU A 17 -28.86 2.49 -6.41
CA LEU A 17 -27.70 1.62 -6.19
C LEU A 17 -26.44 2.20 -6.85
N PHE A 18 -26.56 2.70 -8.09
CA PHE A 18 -25.45 3.35 -8.79
C PHE A 18 -24.98 4.63 -8.09
N ARG A 19 -25.90 5.44 -7.54
CA ARG A 19 -25.53 6.62 -6.73
C ARG A 19 -24.78 6.27 -5.45
N GLN A 20 -25.15 5.17 -4.79
CA GLN A 20 -24.42 4.70 -3.61
C GLN A 20 -23.02 4.20 -3.99
N LEU A 21 -22.90 3.44 -5.07
CA LEU A 21 -21.61 2.97 -5.57
C LEU A 21 -20.70 4.12 -6.01
N GLU A 22 -21.23 5.17 -6.64
CA GLU A 22 -20.48 6.39 -6.95
C GLU A 22 -19.97 7.07 -5.67
N GLN A 23 -20.81 7.20 -4.64
CA GLN A 23 -20.42 7.80 -3.35
C GLN A 23 -19.40 6.96 -2.58
N GLU A 24 -19.54 5.64 -2.60
CA GLU A 24 -18.58 4.71 -1.99
C GLU A 24 -17.25 4.73 -2.75
N MET A 25 -17.27 4.75 -4.08
CA MET A 25 -16.07 4.89 -4.90
C MET A 25 -15.39 6.24 -4.66
N GLU A 26 -16.13 7.35 -4.57
CA GLU A 26 -15.60 8.67 -4.24
C GLU A 26 -14.95 8.68 -2.84
N THR A 27 -15.55 7.97 -1.88
CA THR A 27 -15.02 7.83 -0.51
C THR A 27 -13.73 7.01 -0.51
N VAL A 28 -13.69 5.89 -1.24
CA VAL A 28 -12.49 5.05 -1.37
C VAL A 28 -11.36 5.82 -2.04
N VAL A 29 -11.64 6.62 -3.07
CA VAL A 29 -10.62 7.47 -3.72
C VAL A 29 -10.09 8.55 -2.77
N LYS A 30 -10.92 9.12 -1.89
CA LYS A 30 -10.48 10.08 -0.85
C LYS A 30 -9.63 9.40 0.23
N VAL A 31 -9.99 8.19 0.65
CA VAL A 31 -9.21 7.41 1.63
C VAL A 31 -7.90 6.88 1.04
N LEU A 32 -7.89 6.62 -0.27
CA LEU A 32 -6.71 6.20 -1.03
C LEU A 32 -5.95 7.37 -1.63
N GLN A 33 -6.19 8.63 -1.24
CA GLN A 33 -5.21 9.67 -1.55
C GLN A 33 -3.90 9.21 -0.88
N PRO A 34 -2.87 8.81 -1.66
CA PRO A 34 -1.59 8.59 -1.04
C PRO A 34 -1.23 9.95 -0.45
N GLY A 35 -1.13 10.02 0.87
CA GLY A 35 -0.51 11.17 1.53
C GLY A 35 0.82 11.44 0.83
N PRO A 36 1.38 12.67 0.91
CA PRO A 36 2.69 12.93 0.34
C PRO A 36 3.58 11.75 0.74
N LEU A 37 4.10 11.05 -0.27
CA LEU A 37 5.10 10.01 -0.08
C LEU A 37 6.32 10.76 0.45
N GLY A 38 6.24 11.19 1.71
CA GLY A 38 7.36 11.40 2.57
C GLY A 38 7.96 10.02 2.72
N ILE A 39 8.65 9.58 1.67
CA ILE A 39 9.90 8.90 1.86
C ILE A 39 10.69 9.91 2.68
N VAL A 40 10.52 9.84 3.99
CA VAL A 40 11.45 10.44 4.90
C VAL A 40 12.69 9.61 4.66
N GLU A 41 13.56 10.11 3.77
CA GLU A 41 14.94 9.66 3.71
C GLU A 41 15.53 9.94 5.09
N HIS A 42 15.28 9.07 6.06
CA HIS A 42 16.15 8.95 7.22
C HIS A 42 17.45 8.37 6.67
N LYS A 43 18.27 9.28 6.13
CA LYS A 43 19.65 8.97 5.82
C LYS A 43 20.28 8.57 7.14
N PHE A 44 20.72 7.33 7.23
CA PHE A 44 21.47 6.86 8.38
C PHE A 44 22.62 7.85 8.61
N SER A 45 22.77 8.26 9.85
CA SER A 45 23.92 9.03 10.28
C SER A 45 25.19 8.21 10.03
N ALA A 46 26.31 8.91 9.90
CA ALA A 46 27.61 8.26 9.77
C ALA A 46 27.90 7.30 10.95
N GLU A 47 27.33 7.60 12.13
CA GLU A 47 27.47 6.75 13.32
C GLU A 47 26.69 5.44 13.18
N GLU A 48 25.42 5.49 12.78
CA GLU A 48 24.59 4.30 12.55
C GLU A 48 25.20 3.40 11.47
N ILE A 49 25.73 3.98 10.39
CA ILE A 49 26.43 3.23 9.34
C ILE A 49 27.69 2.56 9.90
N ARG A 50 28.45 3.25 10.77
CA ARG A 50 29.66 2.71 11.39
C ARG A 50 29.33 1.55 12.34
N GLU A 51 28.30 1.71 13.16
CA GLU A 51 27.84 0.67 14.09
C GLU A 51 27.33 -0.57 13.36
N ALA A 52 26.53 -0.38 12.30
CA ALA A 52 26.05 -1.46 11.45
C ALA A 52 27.22 -2.24 10.82
N ASN A 53 28.22 -1.55 10.27
CA ASN A 53 29.41 -2.18 9.71
C ASN A 53 30.22 -2.96 10.75
N ALA A 54 30.39 -2.41 11.96
CA ALA A 54 31.08 -3.10 13.05
C ALA A 54 30.34 -4.39 13.46
N THR A 55 29.01 -4.34 13.49
CA THR A 55 28.15 -5.47 13.82
C THR A 55 28.25 -6.57 12.77
N VAL A 56 28.14 -6.22 11.48
CA VAL A 56 28.29 -7.17 10.37
C VAL A 56 29.68 -7.80 10.39
N LYS A 57 30.73 -7.01 10.57
CA LYS A 57 32.11 -7.52 10.63
C LYS A 57 32.27 -8.56 11.75
N ARG A 58 31.76 -8.29 12.94
CA ARG A 58 31.79 -9.22 14.08
C ARG A 58 31.03 -10.50 13.78
N ALA A 59 29.85 -10.40 13.16
CA ALA A 59 29.04 -11.56 12.80
C ALA A 59 29.78 -12.46 11.79
N VAL A 60 30.41 -11.87 10.77
CA VAL A 60 31.21 -12.60 9.78
C VAL A 60 32.42 -13.28 10.42
N GLU A 61 33.12 -12.58 11.31
CA GLU A 61 34.27 -13.14 12.05
C GLU A 61 33.85 -14.30 12.97
N ASN A 62 32.70 -14.19 13.63
CA ASN A 62 32.14 -15.26 14.45
C ASN A 62 31.76 -16.47 13.59
N TRP A 63 31.07 -16.25 12.47
CA TRP A 63 30.72 -17.31 11.53
C TRP A 63 31.96 -18.03 10.99
N ARG A 64 32.98 -17.28 10.54
CA ARG A 64 34.25 -17.86 10.09
C ARG A 64 34.96 -18.67 11.16
N ARG A 65 34.94 -18.21 12.42
CA ARG A 65 35.51 -18.96 13.54
C ARG A 65 34.76 -20.27 13.77
N ASN A 66 33.44 -20.24 13.74
CA ASN A 66 32.63 -21.44 13.95
C ASN A 66 32.75 -22.45 12.80
N VAL A 67 32.86 -21.99 11.55
CA VAL A 67 33.08 -22.87 10.38
C VAL A 67 34.40 -23.64 10.45
N ASN A 68 35.42 -23.12 11.15
CA ASN A 68 36.69 -23.83 11.34
C ASN A 68 36.69 -24.75 12.59
N LEU A 69 35.62 -24.74 13.38
CA LEU A 69 35.45 -25.54 14.60
C LEU A 69 34.49 -26.72 14.40
N GLU A 70 33.77 -26.78 13.28
CA GLU A 70 33.02 -27.94 12.78
C GLU A 70 33.86 -28.77 11.81
#